data_AF-A0A4S3JMI2-F1
#
_entry.id   AF-A0A4S3JMI2-F1
#
_cell.length_a   1.000
_cell.length_b   1.000
_cell.length_c   1.000
_cell.angle_alpha   90.00
_cell.angle_beta   90.00
_cell.angle_gamma   90.00
#
_symmetry.space_group_name_H-M   'P 1'
#
loop_
_entity.id
_entity.type
_entity.pdbx_description
1 polymer ?
#
loop_
_entity_poly.entity_id
_entity_poly.type
_entity_poly.pdbx_seq_one_letter_code
_entity_poly.pdbx_strand_id
1 'polypeptide(L)'
;MLLFKPPLHESIIRLPAQLALKGLQVRGLGILACESTSLRLNLSPEAKSLVDICQALRKSRFRSVDISRLSENKLLHEYAEFFLEKLSYDGLLMLSLLTWHFDASLHNFSTAALPPRELLKFFSRPTVNIKQLCEILWGRYILLSEQELTLGDFKAKFKRLVVFLEHGFGLYFLGFSQ
;
A
#
# COMPACT_ATOMS: atom_id res chain seq x y z
N MET A 1 21.13 -1.95 30.69
CA MET A 1 21.78 -1.06 29.70
C MET A 1 20.86 -0.99 28.49
N LEU A 2 20.02 0.05 28.41
CA LEU A 2 19.10 0.25 27.29
C LEU A 2 19.91 0.82 26.12
N LEU A 3 20.15 -0.01 25.11
CA LEU A 3 20.72 0.44 23.84
C LEU A 3 19.68 1.33 23.15
N PHE A 4 19.91 2.65 23.18
CA PHE A 4 19.15 3.61 22.40
C PHE A 4 19.39 3.29 20.93
N LYS A 5 18.41 2.69 20.26
CA LYS A 5 18.48 2.42 18.82
C LYS A 5 17.81 3.60 18.11
N PRO A 6 18.56 4.45 17.38
CA PRO A 6 17.97 5.58 16.69
C PRO A 6 16.91 5.09 15.68
N PRO A 7 15.84 5.85 15.46
CA PRO A 7 14.82 5.52 14.48
C PRO A 7 15.45 5.40 13.09
N LEU A 8 14.91 4.49 12.26
CA LEU A 8 15.39 4.31 10.90
C LEU A 8 15.21 5.61 10.11
N HIS A 9 16.21 5.97 9.29
CA HIS A 9 16.10 7.16 8.44
C HIS A 9 14.96 7.01 7.43
N GLU A 10 14.25 8.11 7.10
CA GLU A 10 13.08 8.08 6.21
C GLU A 10 13.39 7.42 4.85
N SER A 11 14.58 7.69 4.30
CA SER A 11 15.01 7.10 3.01
C SER A 11 15.02 5.57 3.00
N ILE A 12 15.15 4.91 4.15
CA ILE A 12 15.12 3.45 4.30
C ILE A 12 13.67 2.94 4.24
N ILE A 13 12.74 3.66 4.86
CA ILE A 13 11.35 3.23 5.01
C ILE A 13 10.46 3.68 3.85
N ARG A 14 10.82 4.78 3.16
CA ARG A 14 9.97 5.41 2.16
C ARG A 14 9.61 4.51 0.98
N LEU A 15 10.59 3.84 0.38
CA LEU A 15 10.32 2.95 -0.76
C LEU A 15 9.44 1.74 -0.35
N PRO A 16 9.76 0.99 0.73
CA PRO A 16 8.87 -0.06 1.21
C PRO A 16 7.45 0.45 1.53
N ALA A 17 7.32 1.65 2.10
CA ALA A 17 6.02 2.25 2.35
C ALA A 17 5.25 2.52 1.04
N GLN A 18 5.94 3.02 0.02
CA GLN A 18 5.36 3.21 -1.31
C GLN A 18 4.77 1.91 -1.88
N LEU A 19 5.49 0.81 -1.72
CA LEU A 19 5.08 -0.48 -2.26
C LEU A 19 3.81 -1.01 -1.60
N ALA A 20 3.69 -0.85 -0.28
CA ALA A 20 2.47 -1.17 0.44
C ALA A 20 1.30 -0.28 0.01
N LEU A 21 1.56 1.02 -0.15
CA LEU A 21 0.56 1.97 -0.61
C LEU A 21 0.06 1.65 -2.03
N LYS A 22 0.97 1.38 -2.98
CA LYS A 22 0.62 0.91 -4.33
C LYS A 22 -0.22 -0.37 -4.27
N GLY A 23 0.09 -1.30 -3.37
CA GLY A 23 -0.70 -2.50 -3.15
C GLY A 23 -2.13 -2.21 -2.66
N LEU A 24 -2.30 -1.26 -1.73
CA LEU A 24 -3.60 -0.79 -1.27
C LEU A 24 -4.40 -0.12 -2.39
N GLN A 25 -3.76 0.70 -3.21
CA GLN A 25 -4.40 1.37 -4.36
C GLN A 25 -4.91 0.34 -5.39
N VAL A 26 -4.10 -0.67 -5.72
CA VAL A 26 -4.50 -1.77 -6.61
C VAL A 26 -5.74 -2.49 -6.09
N ARG A 27 -5.78 -2.76 -4.77
CA ARG A 27 -6.95 -3.36 -4.12
C ARG A 27 -8.18 -2.46 -4.25
N GLY A 28 -8.04 -1.19 -3.89
CA GLY A 28 -9.13 -0.20 -3.90
C GLY A 28 -9.73 -0.04 -5.29
N LEU A 29 -8.89 0.17 -6.32
CA LEU A 29 -9.34 0.25 -7.71
C LEU A 29 -9.98 -1.05 -8.19
N GLY A 30 -9.41 -2.19 -7.83
CA GLY A 30 -10.00 -3.49 -8.17
C GLY A 30 -11.41 -3.68 -7.60
N ILE A 31 -11.78 -2.99 -6.50
CA ILE A 31 -13.13 -3.00 -5.92
C ILE A 31 -14.01 -1.95 -6.63
N LEU A 32 -13.57 -0.69 -6.69
CA LEU A 32 -14.32 0.41 -7.32
C LEU A 32 -14.75 0.10 -8.76
N ALA A 33 -13.88 -0.57 -9.49
CA ALA A 33 -14.13 -0.96 -10.87
C ALA A 33 -15.29 -1.96 -11.04
N CYS A 34 -15.59 -2.76 -10.01
CA CYS A 34 -16.68 -3.74 -10.03
C CYS A 34 -18.05 -3.13 -9.76
N GLU A 35 -18.11 -1.94 -9.15
CA GLU A 35 -19.34 -1.42 -8.56
C GLU A 35 -20.04 -0.34 -9.40
N SER A 36 -19.39 0.21 -10.44
CA SER A 36 -20.01 1.31 -11.21
C SER A 36 -19.57 1.41 -12.68
N THR A 37 -20.50 1.15 -13.59
CA THR A 37 -20.37 1.41 -15.03
C THR A 37 -20.46 2.90 -15.36
N SER A 38 -21.20 3.70 -14.59
CA SER A 38 -21.30 5.15 -14.79
C SER A 38 -20.01 5.88 -14.45
N LEU A 39 -19.28 5.42 -13.42
CA LEU A 39 -17.96 5.95 -13.09
C LEU A 39 -16.98 5.84 -14.26
N ARG A 40 -17.03 4.73 -15.00
CA ARG A 40 -16.12 4.51 -16.14
C ARG A 40 -16.31 5.50 -17.28
N LEU A 41 -17.48 6.09 -17.47
CA LEU A 41 -17.72 7.00 -18.59
C LEU A 41 -16.89 8.28 -18.46
N ASN A 42 -16.77 8.79 -17.24
CA ASN A 42 -16.13 10.06 -16.94
C ASN A 42 -14.64 9.96 -16.66
N LEU A 43 -14.02 8.77 -16.74
CA LEU A 43 -12.59 8.62 -16.50
C LEU A 43 -11.75 8.97 -17.73
N SER A 44 -10.58 9.56 -17.51
CA SER A 44 -9.53 9.72 -18.52
C SER A 44 -9.06 8.35 -19.07
N PRO A 45 -8.49 8.28 -20.28
CA PRO A 45 -7.96 7.05 -20.85
C PRO A 45 -6.94 6.35 -19.93
N GLU A 46 -6.06 7.11 -19.28
CA GLU A 46 -5.03 6.61 -18.37
C GLU A 46 -5.64 6.00 -17.11
N ALA A 47 -6.67 6.64 -16.55
CA ALA A 47 -7.39 6.15 -15.39
C ALA A 47 -8.22 4.91 -15.70
N LYS A 48 -8.87 4.86 -16.87
CA LYS A 48 -9.54 3.67 -17.41
C LYS A 48 -8.56 2.50 -17.52
N SER A 49 -7.40 2.74 -18.10
CA SER A 49 -6.33 1.74 -18.24
C SER A 49 -5.87 1.19 -16.89
N LEU A 50 -5.64 2.06 -15.90
CA LEU A 50 -5.25 1.63 -14.55
C LEU A 50 -6.33 0.76 -13.89
N VAL A 51 -7.59 1.18 -13.99
CA VAL A 51 -8.76 0.44 -13.47
C VAL A 51 -8.87 -0.94 -14.11
N ASP A 52 -8.71 -1.04 -15.43
CA ASP A 52 -8.76 -2.31 -16.15
C ASP A 52 -7.60 -3.24 -15.77
N ILE A 53 -6.38 -2.71 -15.58
CA ILE A 53 -5.24 -3.48 -15.08
C ILE A 53 -5.51 -4.02 -13.68
N CYS A 54 -6.01 -3.20 -12.76
CA CYS A 54 -6.33 -3.62 -11.40
C CYS A 54 -7.43 -4.71 -11.37
N GLN A 55 -8.44 -4.62 -12.23
CA GLN A 55 -9.43 -5.68 -12.41
C GLN A 55 -8.82 -6.97 -12.97
N ALA A 56 -7.98 -6.84 -14.00
CA ALA A 56 -7.31 -7.97 -14.62
C ALA A 56 -6.46 -8.71 -13.59
N LEU A 57 -5.66 -8.00 -12.78
CA LEU A 57 -4.85 -8.57 -11.71
C LEU A 57 -5.69 -9.37 -10.70
N ARG A 58 -6.86 -8.84 -10.31
CA ARG A 58 -7.79 -9.52 -9.41
C ARG A 58 -8.36 -10.80 -10.03
N LYS A 59 -8.71 -10.79 -11.32
CA LYS A 59 -9.27 -11.93 -12.05
C LYS A 59 -8.22 -12.97 -12.45
N SER A 60 -7.01 -12.53 -12.79
CA SER A 60 -5.94 -13.35 -13.38
C SER A 60 -5.02 -14.01 -12.36
N ARG A 61 -5.22 -13.74 -11.06
CA ARG A 61 -4.34 -14.19 -9.96
C ARG A 61 -2.90 -13.68 -10.10
N PHE A 62 -2.74 -12.43 -10.51
CA PHE A 62 -1.44 -11.73 -10.57
C PHE A 62 -0.46 -12.40 -11.56
N ARG A 63 -0.82 -12.42 -12.85
CA ARG A 63 0.09 -12.81 -13.94
C ARG A 63 1.18 -11.74 -14.13
N SER A 64 2.37 -12.16 -14.56
CA SER A 64 3.52 -11.26 -14.76
C SER A 64 3.22 -10.12 -15.74
N VAL A 65 2.51 -10.39 -16.83
CA VAL A 65 2.14 -9.38 -17.84
C VAL A 65 1.27 -8.26 -17.27
N ASP A 66 0.32 -8.59 -16.39
CA ASP A 66 -0.55 -7.60 -15.75
C ASP A 66 0.23 -6.78 -14.71
N ILE A 67 1.20 -7.41 -14.05
CA ILE A 67 2.12 -6.76 -13.11
C ILE A 67 3.03 -5.78 -13.85
N SER A 68 3.60 -6.14 -15.01
CA SER A 68 4.44 -5.25 -15.81
C SER A 68 3.68 -4.02 -16.32
N ARG A 69 2.44 -4.20 -16.78
CA ARG A 69 1.58 -3.07 -17.19
C ARG A 69 1.26 -2.13 -16.03
N LEU A 70 1.15 -2.67 -14.81
CA LEU A 70 0.95 -1.89 -13.61
C LEU A 70 2.16 -1.01 -13.27
N SER A 71 3.40 -1.50 -13.46
CA SER A 71 4.62 -0.69 -13.21
C SER A 71 4.76 0.50 -14.14
N GLU A 72 4.23 0.39 -15.35
CA GLU A 72 4.33 1.44 -16.37
C GLU A 72 3.27 2.53 -16.21
N ASN A 73 2.29 2.33 -15.32
CA ASN A 73 1.20 3.28 -15.13
C ASN A 73 1.63 4.46 -14.24
N LYS A 74 1.73 5.65 -14.85
CA LYS A 74 2.16 6.88 -14.18
C LYS A 74 1.25 7.30 -13.02
N LEU A 75 -0.07 7.20 -13.20
CA LEU A 75 -1.04 7.60 -12.18
C LEU A 75 -0.87 6.83 -10.88
N LEU A 76 -0.57 5.53 -10.96
CA LEU A 76 -0.29 4.73 -9.77
C LEU A 76 0.90 5.28 -8.98
N HIS A 77 1.98 5.67 -9.67
CA HIS A 77 3.18 6.20 -9.03
C HIS A 77 2.95 7.61 -8.47
N GLU A 78 2.37 8.52 -9.25
CA GLU A 78 2.07 9.90 -8.85
C GLU A 78 1.17 9.94 -7.61
N TYR A 79 0.14 9.10 -7.57
CA TYR A 79 -0.75 9.02 -6.41
C TYR A 79 -0.03 8.43 -5.20
N ALA A 80 0.82 7.43 -5.39
CA ALA A 80 1.60 6.89 -4.29
C ALA A 80 2.52 7.96 -3.67
N GLU A 81 3.23 8.76 -4.48
CA GLU A 81 4.07 9.86 -3.99
C GLU A 81 3.24 10.93 -3.26
N PHE A 82 2.10 11.36 -3.83
CA PHE A 82 1.24 12.36 -3.19
C PHE A 82 0.79 11.95 -1.79
N PHE A 83 0.39 10.69 -1.60
CA PHE A 83 -0.02 10.20 -0.29
C PHE A 83 1.18 9.98 0.64
N LEU A 84 2.32 9.51 0.12
CA LEU A 84 3.56 9.35 0.91
C LEU A 84 3.98 10.66 1.57
N GLU A 85 3.93 11.79 0.85
CA GLU A 85 4.26 13.11 1.38
C GLU A 85 3.37 13.58 2.53
N LYS A 86 2.17 12.99 2.66
CA LYS A 86 1.19 13.32 3.71
C LYS A 86 1.27 12.40 4.92
N LEU A 87 2.06 11.33 4.84
CA LEU A 87 2.17 10.37 5.93
C LEU A 87 3.19 10.85 6.96
N SER A 88 2.85 10.67 8.23
CA SER A 88 3.83 10.79 9.31
C SER A 88 4.86 9.65 9.23
N TYR A 89 5.99 9.83 9.90
CA TYR A 89 7.00 8.78 10.05
C TYR A 89 6.40 7.45 10.52
N ASP A 90 5.48 7.49 11.50
CA ASP A 90 4.77 6.30 11.97
C ASP A 90 3.98 5.61 10.86
N GLY A 91 3.26 6.39 10.06
CA GLY A 91 2.49 5.88 8.93
C GLY A 91 3.40 5.22 7.89
N LEU A 92 4.52 5.87 7.56
CA LEU A 92 5.55 5.31 6.69
C LEU A 92 6.07 3.99 7.27
N LEU A 93 6.53 3.98 8.52
CA LEU A 93 7.09 2.79 9.17
C LEU A 93 6.08 1.62 9.19
N MET A 94 4.81 1.87 9.52
CA MET A 94 3.77 0.84 9.51
C MET A 94 3.59 0.22 8.11
N LEU A 95 3.61 1.02 7.05
CA LEU A 95 3.53 0.53 5.67
C LEU A 95 4.81 -0.19 5.23
N SER A 96 5.98 0.28 5.65
CA SER A 96 7.26 -0.37 5.36
C SER A 96 7.35 -1.75 5.98
N LEU A 97 6.94 -1.87 7.25
CA LEU A 97 6.88 -3.14 7.96
C LEU A 97 5.97 -4.14 7.26
N LEU A 98 4.86 -3.67 6.69
CA LEU A 98 3.95 -4.50 5.90
C LEU A 98 4.64 -5.04 4.65
N THR A 99 5.34 -4.20 3.89
CA THR A 99 6.11 -4.65 2.73
C THR A 99 7.21 -5.64 3.12
N TRP A 100 8.02 -5.32 4.12
CA TRP A 100 9.09 -6.20 4.62
C TRP A 100 8.61 -7.51 5.23
N HIS A 101 7.33 -7.61 5.60
CA HIS A 101 6.75 -8.89 5.99
C HIS A 101 6.67 -9.86 4.80
N PHE A 102 6.35 -9.36 3.61
CA PHE A 102 6.20 -10.18 2.40
C PHE A 102 7.47 -10.26 1.56
N ASP A 103 8.33 -9.25 1.63
CA ASP A 103 9.61 -9.24 0.94
C ASP A 103 10.64 -8.41 1.71
N ALA A 104 11.49 -9.12 2.47
CA ALA A 104 12.55 -8.52 3.27
C ALA A 104 13.78 -8.13 2.45
N SER A 105 13.87 -8.53 1.16
CA SER A 105 15.02 -8.23 0.30
C SER A 105 15.00 -6.82 -0.30
N LEU A 106 13.88 -6.10 -0.10
CA LEU A 106 13.66 -4.76 -0.60
C LEU A 106 14.44 -3.71 0.22
N HIS A 107 15.72 -3.68 -0.04
CA HIS A 107 16.63 -2.56 0.27
C HIS A 107 17.01 -1.76 -1.00
N ASN A 108 16.54 -2.19 -2.17
CA ASN A 108 16.96 -1.65 -3.46
C ASN A 108 16.10 -0.45 -3.88
N PHE A 109 16.74 0.71 -3.98
CA PHE A 109 16.19 2.07 -4.21
C PHE A 109 15.57 2.33 -5.60
N SER A 110 14.91 1.36 -6.23
CA SER A 110 14.24 1.63 -7.51
C SER A 110 12.85 2.24 -7.28
N THR A 111 12.67 3.49 -7.72
CA THR A 111 11.41 4.26 -7.61
C THR A 111 10.26 3.67 -8.45
N ALA A 112 10.60 2.85 -9.45
CA ALA A 112 9.64 2.12 -10.30
C ALA A 112 9.27 0.73 -9.75
N ALA A 113 9.67 0.40 -8.52
CA ALA A 113 9.42 -0.92 -7.96
C ALA A 113 7.91 -1.20 -7.84
N LEU A 114 7.57 -2.45 -8.15
CA LEU A 114 6.23 -3.02 -8.00
C LEU A 114 6.04 -3.57 -6.59
N PRO A 115 4.80 -3.53 -6.06
CA PRO A 115 4.51 -4.22 -4.82
C PRO A 115 4.85 -5.72 -4.94
N PRO A 116 5.44 -6.34 -3.90
CA PRO A 116 5.66 -7.78 -3.88
C PRO A 116 4.41 -8.55 -4.26
N ARG A 117 4.56 -9.61 -5.07
CA ARG A 117 3.42 -10.42 -5.52
C ARG A 117 2.62 -10.98 -4.34
N GLU A 118 3.29 -11.40 -3.26
CA GLU A 118 2.63 -11.90 -2.06
C GLU A 118 1.88 -10.82 -1.29
N LEU A 119 2.37 -9.56 -1.30
CA LEU A 119 1.66 -8.41 -0.74
C LEU A 119 0.37 -8.11 -1.54
N LEU A 120 0.45 -8.15 -2.87
CA LEU A 120 -0.73 -8.00 -3.74
C LEU A 120 -1.76 -9.12 -3.52
N LYS A 121 -1.29 -10.38 -3.44
CA LYS A 121 -2.14 -11.52 -3.11
C LYS A 121 -2.80 -11.36 -1.75
N PHE A 122 -2.06 -10.92 -0.74
CA PHE A 122 -2.58 -10.67 0.61
C PHE A 122 -3.76 -9.68 0.55
N PHE A 123 -3.58 -8.54 -0.11
CA PHE A 123 -4.64 -7.53 -0.23
C PHE A 123 -5.88 -7.99 -1.00
N SER A 124 -5.74 -8.95 -1.92
CA SER A 124 -6.88 -9.51 -2.66
C SER A 124 -7.73 -10.51 -1.89
N ARG A 125 -7.22 -11.07 -0.78
CA ARG A 125 -7.91 -12.11 -0.01
C ARG A 125 -8.68 -11.47 1.14
N PRO A 126 -9.99 -11.74 1.29
CA PRO A 126 -10.82 -11.05 2.29
C PRO A 126 -10.43 -11.25 3.76
N THR A 127 -9.74 -12.35 4.11
CA THR A 127 -9.82 -12.82 5.52
C THR A 127 -8.63 -13.63 6.04
N VAL A 128 -7.53 -13.81 5.32
CA VAL A 128 -6.44 -14.65 5.86
C VAL A 128 -5.51 -13.82 6.76
N ASN A 129 -5.79 -13.90 8.05
CA ASN A 129 -4.84 -13.72 9.15
C ASN A 129 -4.31 -12.30 9.46
N ILE A 130 -5.18 -11.29 9.31
CA ILE A 130 -4.89 -9.91 9.73
C ILE A 130 -4.48 -9.83 11.21
N LYS A 131 -5.05 -10.68 12.08
CA LYS A 131 -4.73 -10.69 13.51
C LYS A 131 -3.26 -11.04 13.77
N GLN A 132 -2.77 -12.16 13.23
CA GLN A 132 -1.36 -12.57 13.39
C GLN A 132 -0.43 -11.59 12.68
N LEU A 133 -0.83 -11.08 11.51
CA LEU A 133 -0.05 -10.05 10.83
C LEU A 133 0.13 -8.82 11.73
N CYS A 134 -0.94 -8.29 12.32
CA CYS A 134 -0.85 -7.15 13.22
C CYS A 134 0.03 -7.43 14.45
N GLU A 135 0.02 -8.66 14.99
CA GLU A 135 0.90 -9.06 16.09
C GLU A 135 2.38 -9.04 15.68
N ILE A 136 2.71 -9.57 14.51
CA ILE A 136 4.08 -9.56 13.97
C ILE A 136 4.53 -8.12 13.67
N LEU A 137 3.69 -7.33 13.00
CA LEU A 137 4.00 -5.94 12.66
C LEU A 137 4.18 -5.08 13.91
N TRP A 138 3.32 -5.26 14.93
CA TRP A 138 3.44 -4.57 16.20
C TRP A 138 4.77 -4.89 16.89
N GLY A 139 5.15 -6.17 17.00
CA GLY A 139 6.42 -6.56 17.61
C GLY A 139 7.62 -5.91 16.91
N ARG A 140 7.60 -5.82 15.58
CA ARG A 140 8.64 -5.11 14.81
C ARG A 140 8.58 -3.59 14.97
N TYR A 141 7.38 -3.02 15.07
CA TYR A 141 7.17 -1.58 15.26
C TYR A 141 7.77 -1.13 16.60
N ILE A 142 7.48 -1.82 17.70
CA ILE A 142 8.04 -1.49 19.02
C ILE A 142 9.58 -1.57 19.04
N LEU A 143 10.17 -2.48 18.25
CA LEU A 143 11.64 -2.60 18.14
C LEU A 143 12.31 -1.49 17.32
N LEU A 144 11.55 -0.82 16.45
CA LEU A 144 12.07 0.17 15.49
C LEU A 144 11.56 1.60 15.77
N SER A 145 10.51 1.73 16.56
CA SER A 145 9.97 2.99 17.04
C SER A 145 10.37 3.21 18.49
N GLU A 146 10.54 4.46 18.88
CA GLU A 146 10.75 4.85 20.29
C GLU A 146 9.43 4.86 21.09
N GLN A 147 8.30 4.48 20.47
CA GLN A 147 6.99 4.55 21.11
C GLN A 147 6.66 3.28 21.89
N GLU A 148 6.24 3.48 23.13
CA GLU A 148 5.51 2.46 23.88
C GLU A 148 4.06 2.47 23.40
N LEU A 149 3.63 1.37 22.79
CA LEU A 149 2.30 1.26 22.23
C LEU A 149 1.76 -0.15 22.48
N THR A 150 0.52 -0.27 22.94
CA THR A 150 -0.09 -1.59 23.11
C THR A 150 -0.45 -2.20 21.75
N LEU A 151 -0.59 -3.52 21.69
CA LEU A 151 -1.09 -4.19 20.48
C LEU A 151 -2.48 -3.65 20.05
N GLY A 152 -3.33 -3.28 21.01
CA GLY A 152 -4.65 -2.71 20.75
C GLY A 152 -4.56 -1.36 20.07
N ASP A 153 -3.70 -0.48 20.59
CA ASP A 153 -3.44 0.84 20.01
C ASP A 153 -2.81 0.73 18.63
N PHE A 154 -1.93 -0.25 18.42
CA PHE A 154 -1.28 -0.48 17.13
C PHE A 154 -2.32 -0.87 16.08
N LYS A 155 -3.19 -1.84 16.42
CA LYS A 155 -4.30 -2.26 15.56
C LYS A 155 -5.21 -1.08 15.22
N ALA A 156 -5.54 -0.23 16.19
CA ALA A 156 -6.37 0.95 15.96
C ALA A 156 -5.70 2.00 15.08
N LYS A 157 -4.41 2.29 15.30
CA LYS A 157 -3.61 3.20 14.45
C LYS A 157 -3.49 2.65 13.02
N PHE A 158 -3.08 1.38 12.87
CA PHE A 158 -2.92 0.73 11.58
C PHE A 158 -4.23 0.68 10.79
N LYS A 159 -5.34 0.33 11.44
CA LYS A 159 -6.67 0.34 10.81
C LYS A 159 -7.06 1.74 10.34
N ARG A 160 -6.86 2.78 11.18
CA ARG A 160 -7.14 4.17 10.81
C ARG A 160 -6.30 4.61 9.61
N LEU A 161 -5.03 4.24 9.57
CA LEU A 161 -4.13 4.51 8.44
C LEU A 161 -4.66 3.86 7.14
N VAL A 162 -4.98 2.56 7.16
CA VAL A 162 -5.50 1.87 5.98
C VAL A 162 -6.82 2.49 5.51
N VAL A 163 -7.75 2.76 6.42
CA VAL A 163 -9.04 3.40 6.11
C VAL A 163 -8.84 4.79 5.51
N PHE A 164 -7.95 5.60 6.09
CA PHE A 164 -7.60 6.93 5.58
C PHE A 164 -7.05 6.84 4.15
N LEU A 165 -6.13 5.92 3.90
CA LEU A 165 -5.53 5.72 2.58
C LEU A 165 -6.56 5.23 1.56
N GLU A 166 -7.43 4.30 1.92
CA GLU A 166 -8.48 3.78 1.03
C GLU A 166 -9.52 4.86 0.66
N HIS A 167 -9.99 5.63 1.65
CA HIS A 167 -10.96 6.71 1.40
C HIS A 167 -10.33 7.90 0.69
N GLY A 168 -9.15 8.34 1.14
CA GLY A 168 -8.41 9.42 0.53
C GLY A 168 -8.10 9.10 -0.93
N PHE A 169 -7.67 7.87 -1.21
CA PHE A 169 -7.45 7.39 -2.56
C PHE A 169 -8.72 7.44 -3.40
N GLY A 170 -9.85 6.92 -2.90
CA GLY A 170 -11.11 6.94 -3.64
C GLY A 170 -11.53 8.35 -4.03
N LEU A 171 -11.49 9.30 -3.09
CA LEU A 171 -11.82 10.71 -3.36
C LEU A 171 -10.85 11.35 -4.35
N TYR A 172 -9.55 11.11 -4.20
CA TYR A 172 -8.53 11.67 -5.09
C TYR A 172 -8.71 11.13 -6.52
N PHE A 173 -8.88 9.82 -6.66
CA PHE A 173 -9.11 9.19 -7.96
C PHE A 173 -10.35 9.80 -8.64
N LEU A 174 -11.48 9.91 -7.94
CA LEU A 174 -12.72 10.46 -8.50
C LEU A 174 -12.63 11.95 -8.87
N GLY A 175 -11.85 12.74 -8.13
CA GLY A 175 -11.70 14.18 -8.35
C GLY A 175 -10.68 14.55 -9.42
N PHE A 176 -9.66 13.72 -9.64
CA PHE A 176 -8.51 14.04 -10.51
C PHE A 176 -8.33 13.09 -11.69
N SER A 177 -9.20 12.10 -11.86
CA SER A 177 -9.15 11.15 -12.98
C SER A 177 -10.22 11.41 -14.05
N GLN A 178 -10.84 12.59 -14.07
CA GLN A 178 -11.84 12.98 -15.09
C GLN A 178 -11.18 13.63 -16.32
#